data_AF-A0A8D8C5N8-F1
#
_entry.id   AF-A0A8D8C5N8-F1
#
_cell.length_a   1.000
_cell.length_b   1.000
_cell.length_c   1.000
_cell.angle_alpha   90.00
_cell.angle_beta   90.00
_cell.angle_gamma   90.00
#
_symmetry.space_group_name_H-M   'P 1'
#
loop_
_entity.id
_entity.type
_entity.pdbx_description
1 polymer ?
#
loop_
_entity_poly.entity_id
_entity_poly.type
_entity_poly.pdbx_seq_one_letter_code
_entity_poly.pdbx_strand_id
1 'polypeptide(L)'
;VVFVFNGFEENGLQGAHAFVLHPWWDRVRTFINMDVAANGGREIMFQAGPYYSFLMEYYRDYVKHPFCTALAEELFQADLVPSETDYFVYTKVGGRPGMDFAHSTWGYLYHTQYDAIDTIPMETLQHTGDNILGLTRALANAPELENMKEHKYGKAVFFDFLNWFLVYYPDWAGIAINTLMAMLGIGLIFGSFDIMASDNEVTYGRIVAQFFINFGVQLLSIAVGIGFSILMAVIMNAAGGAMSWFTEVWLISGLYMCPFIICTVLGPVLLIMFYKVEDVLLQTRIMLFLMAQQMIFIVIMMVMTGMEIRSAYIFAIVVIFFNASTIVNMIVRFKQFHWIYVHLIGQIIPIAYFSSFSLTVFSTFIPMQNRGNAESNPDMLIALFAVVIGLMITTFLTPLVAMMRKPFVYFGFVVAFWAISIIVSATSVGFPYRAETSPQRYYVFVSMLAT
;
A
#
# COMPACT_ATOMS: atom_id res chain seq x y z
N VAL A 1 -15.78 29.99 -12.26
CA VAL A 1 -15.79 29.03 -11.13
C VAL A 1 -17.17 29.05 -10.50
N VAL A 2 -17.76 27.89 -10.21
CA VAL A 2 -19.03 27.75 -9.48
C VAL A 2 -18.71 27.04 -8.17
N PHE A 3 -19.15 27.62 -7.04
CA PHE A 3 -19.06 26.96 -5.74
C PHE A 3 -20.37 26.24 -5.46
N VAL A 4 -20.28 24.95 -5.12
CA VAL A 4 -21.45 24.10 -4.86
C VAL A 4 -21.37 23.67 -3.41
N PHE A 5 -22.23 24.25 -2.58
CA PHE A 5 -22.47 23.79 -1.22
C PHE A 5 -23.70 22.90 -1.27
N ASN A 6 -23.51 21.62 -1.57
CA ASN A 6 -24.62 20.67 -1.61
C ASN A 6 -24.93 20.11 -0.21
N GLY A 7 -26.03 19.38 -0.10
CA GLY A 7 -26.44 18.72 1.12
C GLY A 7 -26.97 17.33 0.84
N PHE A 8 -27.23 16.56 1.90
CA PHE A 8 -27.70 15.18 1.82
C PHE A 8 -26.74 14.23 1.06
N GLU A 9 -25.44 14.46 1.19
CA GLU A 9 -24.40 13.53 0.73
C GLU A 9 -24.53 12.20 1.49
N GLU A 10 -24.57 12.27 2.83
CA GLU A 10 -24.69 11.14 3.77
C GLU A 10 -25.89 10.21 3.52
N ASN A 11 -26.91 10.71 2.80
CA ASN A 11 -28.10 9.95 2.44
C ASN A 11 -28.15 9.66 0.93
N GLY A 12 -27.04 9.17 0.38
CA GLY A 12 -26.96 8.72 -1.01
C GLY A 12 -26.77 9.86 -2.02
N LEU A 13 -25.89 10.83 -1.72
CA LEU A 13 -25.35 11.80 -2.67
C LEU A 13 -26.43 12.68 -3.35
N GLN A 14 -27.55 12.92 -2.67
CA GLN A 14 -28.74 13.53 -3.29
C GLN A 14 -28.48 14.93 -3.83
N GLY A 15 -27.68 15.71 -3.11
CA GLY A 15 -27.28 17.06 -3.53
C GLY A 15 -26.51 17.06 -4.85
N ALA A 16 -25.56 16.15 -5.05
CA ALA A 16 -24.86 16.03 -6.31
C ALA A 16 -25.78 15.57 -7.44
N HIS A 17 -26.69 14.62 -7.16
CA HIS A 17 -27.70 14.20 -8.14
C HIS A 17 -28.57 15.38 -8.59
N ALA A 18 -29.03 16.21 -7.65
CA ALA A 18 -29.79 17.41 -7.97
C ALA A 18 -28.97 18.43 -8.77
N PHE A 19 -27.69 18.61 -8.45
CA PHE A 19 -26.83 19.55 -9.18
C PHE A 19 -26.54 19.13 -10.62
N VAL A 20 -26.38 17.84 -10.90
CA VAL A 20 -26.22 17.34 -12.28
C VAL A 20 -27.44 17.65 -13.15
N LEU A 21 -28.63 17.78 -12.56
CA LEU A 21 -29.85 18.18 -13.26
C LEU A 21 -30.02 19.72 -13.37
N HIS A 22 -29.16 20.49 -12.70
CA HIS A 22 -29.25 21.95 -12.70
C HIS A 22 -28.72 22.55 -14.02
N PRO A 23 -29.33 23.63 -14.57
CA PRO A 23 -28.89 24.25 -15.83
C PRO A 23 -27.42 24.75 -15.86
N TRP A 24 -26.78 24.88 -14.69
CA TRP A 24 -25.36 25.24 -14.62
C TRP A 24 -24.43 24.08 -14.95
N TRP A 25 -24.87 22.83 -14.80
CA TRP A 25 -24.06 21.64 -15.09
C TRP A 25 -23.58 21.61 -16.54
N ASP A 26 -24.40 22.11 -17.47
CA ASP A 26 -24.05 22.24 -18.90
C ASP A 26 -22.81 23.12 -19.15
N ARG A 27 -22.52 24.04 -18.21
CA ARG A 27 -21.35 24.94 -18.26
C ARG A 27 -20.16 24.40 -17.49
N VAL A 28 -20.34 23.40 -16.64
CA VAL A 28 -19.24 22.75 -15.92
C VAL A 28 -18.41 21.92 -16.91
N ARG A 29 -17.09 22.03 -16.81
CA ARG A 29 -16.12 21.29 -17.65
C ARG A 29 -15.29 20.29 -16.85
N THR A 30 -14.93 20.69 -15.64
CA THR A 30 -14.29 19.86 -14.63
C THR A 30 -14.72 20.31 -13.23
N PHE A 31 -14.35 19.56 -12.21
CA PHE A 31 -14.66 19.86 -10.81
C PHE A 31 -13.50 19.44 -9.90
N ILE A 32 -13.48 20.04 -8.71
CA ILE A 32 -12.66 19.65 -7.57
C ILE A 32 -13.66 19.28 -6.49
N ASN A 33 -13.74 18.00 -6.14
CA ASN A 33 -14.52 17.54 -5.00
C ASN A 33 -13.64 17.63 -3.75
N MET A 34 -14.20 18.16 -2.67
CA MET A 34 -13.51 18.29 -1.38
C MET A 34 -14.37 17.62 -0.34
N ASP A 35 -13.91 16.47 0.13
CA ASP A 35 -14.58 15.63 1.10
C ASP A 35 -13.70 15.46 2.35
N VAL A 36 -14.22 14.78 3.36
CA VAL A 36 -13.48 14.40 4.56
C VAL A 36 -13.88 13.00 4.99
N ALA A 37 -12.90 12.18 5.33
CA ALA A 37 -13.11 10.93 6.06
C ALA A 37 -12.53 11.01 7.49
N ALA A 38 -12.02 12.19 7.87
CA ALA A 38 -11.35 12.50 9.13
C ALA A 38 -11.06 14.02 9.28
N ASN A 39 -10.58 14.43 10.46
CA ASN A 39 -10.55 15.84 10.87
C ASN A 39 -9.15 16.50 10.74
N GLY A 40 -8.17 15.83 10.14
CA GLY A 40 -6.82 16.39 10.06
C GLY A 40 -5.92 15.82 8.99
N GLY A 41 -4.67 16.31 9.06
CA GLY A 41 -3.59 15.93 8.15
C GLY A 41 -3.72 16.58 6.78
N ARG A 42 -2.82 16.21 5.88
CA ARG A 42 -2.87 16.67 4.48
C ARG A 42 -4.00 15.96 3.76
N GLU A 43 -4.76 16.68 2.95
CA GLU A 43 -5.74 16.09 2.05
C GLU A 43 -5.02 15.19 1.04
N ILE A 44 -5.49 13.95 0.91
CA ILE A 44 -5.04 13.07 -0.16
C ILE A 44 -5.89 13.33 -1.39
N MET A 45 -5.27 13.56 -2.54
CA MET A 45 -5.95 13.40 -3.81
C MET A 45 -5.98 11.91 -4.14
N PHE A 46 -7.16 11.33 -4.10
CA PHE A 46 -7.36 9.88 -4.19
C PHE A 46 -8.11 9.45 -5.43
N GLN A 47 -8.68 10.36 -6.23
CA GLN A 47 -9.20 10.06 -7.57
C GLN A 47 -8.95 11.23 -8.51
N ALA A 48 -8.48 10.95 -9.72
CA ALA A 48 -8.28 11.94 -10.77
C ALA A 48 -8.58 11.28 -12.12
N GLY A 49 -9.70 11.65 -12.74
CA GLY A 49 -10.28 10.96 -13.90
C GLY A 49 -9.23 10.34 -14.82
N PRO A 50 -9.11 8.99 -14.92
CA PRO A 50 -7.88 8.31 -15.34
C PRO A 50 -7.53 8.51 -16.82
N TYR A 51 -8.38 9.18 -17.59
CA TYR A 51 -8.22 9.45 -19.01
C TYR A 51 -8.01 10.93 -19.32
N TYR A 52 -7.84 11.77 -18.30
CA TYR A 52 -7.63 13.20 -18.40
C TYR A 52 -6.31 13.55 -17.72
N SER A 53 -5.21 12.94 -18.19
CA SER A 53 -3.88 13.07 -17.59
C SER A 53 -3.41 14.51 -17.41
N PHE A 54 -3.89 15.45 -18.24
CA PHE A 54 -3.63 16.89 -18.06
C PHE A 54 -4.04 17.38 -16.67
N LEU A 55 -5.14 16.88 -16.09
CA LEU A 55 -5.55 17.24 -14.72
C LEU A 55 -4.40 16.99 -13.74
N MET A 56 -3.73 15.85 -13.86
CA MET A 56 -2.57 15.54 -13.03
C MET A 56 -1.33 16.37 -13.34
N GLU A 57 -1.18 16.90 -14.56
CA GLU A 57 -0.14 17.89 -14.87
C GLU A 57 -0.41 19.21 -14.13
N TYR A 58 -1.66 19.68 -14.14
CA TYR A 58 -2.07 20.84 -13.33
C TYR A 58 -1.90 20.59 -11.83
N TYR A 59 -2.20 19.37 -11.36
CA TYR A 59 -1.93 18.99 -9.97
C TYR A 59 -0.45 19.12 -9.65
N ARG A 60 0.42 18.50 -10.47
CA ARG A 60 1.87 18.53 -10.30
C ARG A 60 2.44 19.95 -10.29
N ASP A 61 1.96 20.82 -11.17
CA ASP A 61 2.57 22.12 -11.42
C ASP A 61 2.05 23.22 -10.48
N TYR A 62 0.85 23.07 -9.93
CA TYR A 62 0.18 24.15 -9.17
C TYR A 62 -0.21 23.79 -7.74
N VAL A 63 -0.15 22.52 -7.32
CA VAL A 63 -0.35 22.12 -5.92
C VAL A 63 0.96 22.26 -5.16
N LYS A 64 0.94 23.07 -4.10
CA LYS A 64 2.14 23.45 -3.34
C LYS A 64 2.65 22.32 -2.45
N HIS A 65 1.73 21.53 -1.89
CA HIS A 65 2.01 20.44 -0.97
C HIS A 65 1.27 19.17 -1.42
N PRO A 66 1.73 18.52 -2.50
CA PRO A 66 1.02 17.38 -3.07
C PRO A 66 1.04 16.18 -2.11
N PHE A 67 -0.08 15.47 -2.05
CA PHE A 67 -0.23 14.19 -1.38
C PHE A 67 -1.28 13.38 -2.15
N CYS A 68 -0.85 12.31 -2.82
CA CYS A 68 -1.72 11.50 -3.65
C CYS A 68 -1.15 10.10 -3.89
N THR A 69 -1.99 9.18 -4.37
CA THR A 69 -1.52 7.88 -4.86
C THR A 69 -2.50 7.25 -5.83
N ALA A 70 -1.98 6.76 -6.97
CA ALA A 70 -2.76 6.01 -7.94
C ALA A 70 -3.34 4.73 -7.34
N LEU A 71 -2.75 4.18 -6.28
CA LEU A 71 -3.33 3.04 -5.57
C LEU A 71 -4.69 3.38 -4.97
N ALA A 72 -4.83 4.54 -4.33
CA ALA A 72 -6.11 4.93 -3.73
C ALA A 72 -7.17 5.04 -4.83
N GLU A 73 -6.82 5.63 -5.97
CA GLU A 73 -7.73 5.71 -7.11
C GLU A 73 -8.15 4.34 -7.62
N GLU A 74 -7.22 3.40 -7.74
CA GLU A 74 -7.51 2.03 -8.18
C GLU A 74 -8.38 1.26 -7.19
N LEU A 75 -8.19 1.46 -5.88
CA LEU A 75 -9.03 0.84 -4.86
C LEU A 75 -10.48 1.35 -4.91
N PHE A 76 -10.68 2.65 -5.11
CA PHE A 76 -12.02 3.22 -5.31
C PHE A 76 -12.65 2.77 -6.63
N GLN A 77 -11.89 2.73 -7.73
CA GLN A 77 -12.41 2.29 -9.03
C GLN A 77 -12.74 0.78 -9.08
N ALA A 78 -12.15 -0.01 -8.19
CA ALA A 78 -12.40 -1.44 -8.04
C ALA A 78 -13.46 -1.77 -6.97
N ASP A 79 -14.15 -0.77 -6.42
CA ASP A 79 -15.16 -0.91 -5.35
C ASP A 79 -14.62 -1.63 -4.10
N LEU A 80 -13.32 -1.47 -3.81
CA LEU A 80 -12.65 -2.06 -2.65
C LEU A 80 -12.65 -1.13 -1.42
N VAL A 81 -13.10 0.12 -1.60
CA VAL A 81 -13.35 1.06 -0.51
C VAL A 81 -14.86 1.18 -0.34
N PRO A 82 -15.43 0.86 0.84
CA PRO A 82 -16.87 0.95 1.09
C PRO A 82 -17.29 2.40 1.38
N SER A 83 -17.02 3.30 0.43
CA SER A 83 -17.33 4.72 0.50
C SER A 83 -17.54 5.23 -0.92
N GLU A 84 -18.49 6.14 -1.07
CA GLU A 84 -18.65 6.97 -2.27
C GLU A 84 -18.58 8.43 -1.86
N THR A 85 -18.41 9.31 -2.85
CA THR A 85 -18.43 10.77 -2.70
C THR A 85 -19.19 11.35 -3.89
N ASP A 86 -19.44 12.66 -3.88
CA ASP A 86 -20.04 13.35 -5.04
C ASP A 86 -19.23 13.18 -6.34
N TYR A 87 -17.93 12.82 -6.26
CA TYR A 87 -17.11 12.45 -7.42
C TYR A 87 -17.77 11.34 -8.23
N PHE A 88 -18.37 10.33 -7.58
CA PHE A 88 -19.09 9.25 -8.27
C PHE A 88 -20.21 9.83 -9.13
N VAL A 89 -21.06 10.67 -8.57
CA VAL A 89 -22.20 11.26 -9.28
C VAL A 89 -21.72 12.14 -10.43
N TYR A 90 -20.77 13.03 -10.17
CA TYR A 90 -20.26 13.96 -11.18
C TYR A 90 -19.55 13.26 -12.35
N THR A 91 -18.85 12.16 -12.09
CA THR A 91 -18.19 11.37 -13.13
C THR A 91 -19.12 10.40 -13.84
N LYS A 92 -19.85 9.55 -13.11
CA LYS A 92 -20.65 8.45 -13.68
C LYS A 92 -22.01 8.91 -14.20
N VAL A 93 -22.67 9.84 -13.50
CA VAL A 93 -23.98 10.36 -13.88
C VAL A 93 -23.81 11.64 -14.70
N GLY A 94 -22.98 12.56 -14.22
CA GLY A 94 -22.78 13.87 -14.83
C GLY A 94 -21.80 13.88 -16.02
N GLY A 95 -21.00 12.82 -16.19
CA GLY A 95 -20.10 12.66 -17.34
C GLY A 95 -18.96 13.68 -17.41
N ARG A 96 -18.61 14.35 -16.29
CA ARG A 96 -17.49 15.30 -16.23
C ARG A 96 -16.32 14.67 -15.48
N PRO A 97 -15.07 14.88 -15.90
CA PRO A 97 -13.93 14.50 -15.07
C PRO A 97 -13.64 15.55 -14.01
N GLY A 98 -12.99 15.13 -12.95
CA GLY A 98 -12.54 16.01 -11.89
C GLY A 98 -11.47 15.33 -11.07
N MET A 99 -11.20 15.93 -9.92
CA MET A 99 -10.36 15.36 -8.89
C MET A 99 -11.13 15.25 -7.59
N ASP A 100 -10.81 14.23 -6.81
CA ASP A 100 -11.37 13.98 -5.50
C ASP A 100 -10.30 14.06 -4.41
N PHE A 101 -10.62 14.80 -3.36
CA PHE A 101 -9.74 15.13 -2.26
C PHE A 101 -10.41 14.80 -0.94
N ALA A 102 -9.70 14.15 -0.04
CA ALA A 102 -10.21 13.89 1.31
C ALA A 102 -9.13 14.02 2.38
N HIS A 103 -9.53 14.48 3.57
CA HIS A 103 -8.74 14.30 4.77
C HIS A 103 -8.96 12.89 5.33
N SER A 104 -7.89 12.16 5.67
CA SER A 104 -7.97 10.79 6.19
C SER A 104 -7.22 10.57 7.52
N THR A 105 -6.62 11.62 8.10
CA THR A 105 -5.91 11.51 9.38
C THR A 105 -6.85 11.76 10.56
N TRP A 106 -6.77 10.90 11.59
CA TRP A 106 -7.66 10.87 12.76
C TRP A 106 -9.09 10.40 12.47
N GLY A 107 -9.23 9.40 11.59
CA GLY A 107 -10.53 8.88 11.16
C GLY A 107 -11.42 8.29 12.27
N TYR A 108 -10.93 8.15 13.51
CA TYR A 108 -11.75 7.73 14.67
C TYR A 108 -12.85 8.75 14.97
N LEU A 109 -12.58 10.05 14.76
CA LEU A 109 -13.49 11.15 15.08
C LEU A 109 -14.66 11.27 14.09
N TYR A 110 -14.44 10.86 12.84
CA TYR A 110 -15.40 10.93 11.74
C TYR A 110 -16.77 10.32 12.11
N HIS A 111 -17.88 11.00 11.78
CA HIS A 111 -19.24 10.52 12.10
C HIS A 111 -19.45 10.24 13.60
N THR A 112 -18.85 11.03 14.47
CA THR A 112 -19.07 10.97 15.92
C THR A 112 -19.36 12.37 16.47
N GLN A 113 -19.76 12.46 17.74
CA GLN A 113 -19.92 13.76 18.42
C GLN A 113 -18.62 14.59 18.51
N TYR A 114 -17.46 13.97 18.28
CA TYR A 114 -16.15 14.64 18.27
C TYR A 114 -15.76 15.15 16.89
N ASP A 115 -16.58 14.90 15.87
CA ASP A 115 -16.44 15.49 14.55
C ASP A 115 -16.87 16.97 14.60
N ALA A 116 -15.96 17.81 15.09
CA ALA A 116 -16.25 19.18 15.50
C ALA A 116 -15.13 20.13 15.09
N ILE A 117 -15.45 21.43 15.04
CA ILE A 117 -14.53 22.47 14.55
C ILE A 117 -13.24 22.54 15.37
N ASP A 118 -13.33 22.30 16.68
CA ASP A 118 -12.21 22.34 17.61
C ASP A 118 -11.23 21.17 17.45
N THR A 119 -11.63 20.09 16.77
CA THR A 119 -10.76 18.96 16.44
C THR A 119 -10.06 19.10 15.09
N ILE A 120 -10.33 20.17 14.34
CA ILE A 120 -9.70 20.48 13.05
C ILE A 120 -8.53 21.45 13.26
N PRO A 121 -7.28 21.04 12.99
CA PRO A 121 -6.11 21.91 13.09
C PRO A 121 -6.16 23.03 12.05
N MET A 122 -5.73 24.23 12.43
CA MET A 122 -5.67 25.36 11.50
C MET A 122 -4.71 25.09 10.34
N GLU A 123 -3.65 24.31 10.58
CA GLU A 123 -2.67 23.88 9.59
C GLU A 123 -3.33 23.03 8.50
N THR A 124 -4.28 22.17 8.86
CA THR A 124 -5.07 21.37 7.91
C THR A 124 -5.85 22.29 6.96
N LEU A 125 -6.56 23.28 7.51
CA LEU A 125 -7.34 24.23 6.70
C LEU A 125 -6.45 25.10 5.79
N GLN A 126 -5.33 25.59 6.31
CA GLN A 126 -4.40 26.39 5.52
C GLN A 126 -3.74 25.54 4.41
N HIS A 127 -3.40 24.28 4.69
CA HIS A 127 -2.83 23.35 3.73
C HIS A 127 -3.78 23.12 2.55
N THR A 128 -5.04 22.79 2.83
CA THR A 128 -6.09 22.64 1.81
C THR A 128 -6.29 23.95 1.05
N GLY A 129 -6.33 25.08 1.73
CA GLY A 129 -6.47 26.41 1.11
C GLY A 129 -5.34 26.71 0.12
N ASP A 130 -4.08 26.48 0.49
CA ASP A 130 -2.91 26.69 -0.36
C ASP A 130 -2.97 25.84 -1.64
N ASN A 131 -3.32 24.55 -1.49
CA ASN A 131 -3.37 23.60 -2.60
C ASN A 131 -4.56 23.86 -3.54
N ILE A 132 -5.77 23.97 -2.99
CA ILE A 132 -7.00 24.11 -3.78
C ILE A 132 -7.06 25.47 -4.46
N LEU A 133 -6.56 26.55 -3.84
CA LEU A 133 -6.54 27.87 -4.48
C LEU A 133 -5.62 27.90 -5.70
N GLY A 134 -4.42 27.32 -5.58
CA GLY A 134 -3.46 27.21 -6.69
C GLY A 134 -4.04 26.41 -7.84
N LEU A 135 -4.54 25.22 -7.55
CA LEU A 135 -5.15 24.32 -8.52
C LEU A 135 -6.39 24.94 -9.21
N THR A 136 -7.29 25.56 -8.44
CA THR A 136 -8.50 26.18 -8.97
C THR A 136 -8.18 27.31 -9.95
N ARG A 137 -7.21 28.18 -9.61
CA ARG A 137 -6.77 29.27 -10.49
C ARG A 137 -6.18 28.74 -11.78
N ALA A 138 -5.40 27.66 -11.70
CA ALA A 138 -4.77 27.06 -12.86
C ALA A 138 -5.80 26.40 -13.78
N LEU A 139 -6.68 25.56 -13.24
CA LEU A 139 -7.74 24.90 -14.00
C LEU A 139 -8.74 25.91 -14.59
N ALA A 140 -9.06 27.00 -13.90
CA ALA A 140 -9.96 28.03 -14.44
C ALA A 140 -9.42 28.72 -15.71
N ASN A 141 -8.12 28.63 -15.98
CA ASN A 141 -7.46 29.17 -17.16
C ASN A 141 -6.90 28.09 -18.10
N ALA A 142 -7.28 26.82 -17.89
CA ALA A 142 -6.76 25.69 -18.66
C ALA A 142 -7.42 25.63 -20.06
N PRO A 143 -6.66 25.77 -21.16
CA PRO A 143 -7.22 25.69 -22.52
C PRO A 143 -7.79 24.30 -22.83
N GLU A 144 -7.29 23.24 -22.19
CA GLU A 144 -7.78 21.87 -22.39
C GLU A 144 -9.26 21.72 -22.02
N LEU A 145 -9.77 22.57 -21.11
CA LEU A 145 -11.18 22.56 -20.71
C LEU A 145 -12.13 23.06 -21.81
N GLU A 146 -11.62 23.79 -22.81
CA GLU A 146 -12.40 24.22 -23.96
C GLU A 146 -12.70 23.04 -24.90
N ASN A 147 -11.74 22.12 -25.06
CA ASN A 147 -11.86 20.95 -25.94
C ASN A 147 -11.49 19.62 -25.25
N MET A 148 -12.25 19.29 -24.21
CA MET A 148 -12.03 18.09 -23.38
C MET A 148 -12.00 16.77 -24.16
N LYS A 149 -12.66 16.69 -25.32
CA LYS A 149 -12.70 15.45 -26.11
C LYS A 149 -11.34 15.13 -26.74
N GLU A 150 -10.62 16.15 -27.19
CA GLU A 150 -9.28 16.00 -27.77
C GLU A 150 -8.22 15.70 -26.70
N HIS A 151 -8.49 16.09 -25.44
CA HIS A 151 -7.60 15.85 -24.30
C HIS A 151 -8.00 14.65 -23.43
N LYS A 152 -8.88 13.78 -23.94
CA LYS A 152 -9.23 12.51 -23.30
C LYS A 152 -8.24 11.40 -23.69
N TYR A 153 -6.99 11.56 -23.27
CA TYR A 153 -5.97 10.54 -23.46
C TYR A 153 -5.03 10.42 -22.26
N GLY A 154 -4.46 9.23 -22.14
CA GLY A 154 -3.40 8.95 -21.18
C GLY A 154 -3.92 8.69 -19.78
N LYS A 155 -3.57 7.50 -19.28
CA LYS A 155 -3.44 7.26 -17.84
C LYS A 155 -2.12 7.86 -17.37
N ALA A 156 -2.03 8.18 -16.09
CA ALA A 156 -0.79 8.60 -15.46
C ALA A 156 -0.58 7.82 -14.17
N VAL A 157 0.68 7.53 -13.89
CA VAL A 157 1.11 7.01 -12.59
C VAL A 157 1.54 8.20 -11.75
N PHE A 158 0.98 8.27 -10.54
CA PHE A 158 1.31 9.32 -9.58
C PHE A 158 1.31 8.76 -8.17
N PHE A 159 2.25 9.22 -7.36
CA PHE A 159 2.31 8.90 -5.94
C PHE A 159 3.20 9.87 -5.19
N ASP A 160 2.89 10.08 -3.93
CA ASP A 160 3.77 10.75 -2.97
C ASP A 160 4.90 9.81 -2.53
N PHE A 161 6.14 10.29 -2.61
CA PHE A 161 7.32 9.56 -2.13
C PHE A 161 7.78 10.12 -0.78
N LEU A 162 7.59 9.34 0.29
CA LEU A 162 8.04 9.65 1.66
C LEU A 162 7.48 10.96 2.25
N ASN A 163 6.39 11.49 1.71
CA ASN A 163 5.86 12.82 2.04
C ASN A 163 6.81 13.96 1.65
N TRP A 164 7.80 13.70 0.78
CA TRP A 164 8.82 14.67 0.38
C TRP A 164 8.48 15.32 -0.95
N PHE A 165 8.04 14.55 -1.94
CA PHE A 165 7.72 15.06 -3.26
C PHE A 165 6.78 14.11 -4.03
N LEU A 166 6.11 14.69 -5.02
CA LEU A 166 5.29 13.96 -5.99
C LEU A 166 6.15 13.30 -7.06
N VAL A 167 5.91 12.01 -7.31
CA VAL A 167 6.35 11.33 -8.51
C VAL A 167 5.17 11.29 -9.48
N TYR A 168 5.39 11.73 -10.71
CA TYR A 168 4.40 11.72 -11.78
C TYR A 168 5.05 11.32 -13.11
N TYR A 169 4.45 10.41 -13.84
CA TYR A 169 4.82 10.08 -15.22
C TYR A 169 3.65 9.47 -15.99
N PRO A 170 3.63 9.60 -17.33
CA PRO A 170 2.59 8.99 -18.16
C PRO A 170 2.67 7.45 -18.09
N ASP A 171 1.54 6.79 -18.28
CA ASP A 171 1.41 5.33 -18.14
C ASP A 171 2.38 4.52 -19.01
N TRP A 172 2.60 4.95 -20.25
CA TRP A 172 3.58 4.31 -21.15
C TRP A 172 5.00 4.31 -20.57
N ALA A 173 5.38 5.38 -19.84
CA ALA A 173 6.68 5.46 -19.19
C ALA A 173 6.76 4.50 -18.00
N GLY A 174 5.65 4.30 -17.28
CA GLY A 174 5.53 3.27 -16.25
C GLY A 174 5.74 1.87 -16.80
N ILE A 175 5.06 1.54 -17.91
CA ILE A 175 5.25 0.25 -18.60
C ILE A 175 6.70 0.08 -19.04
N ALA A 176 7.33 1.12 -19.61
CA ALA A 176 8.72 1.08 -20.03
C ALA A 176 9.68 0.88 -18.84
N ILE A 177 9.52 1.63 -17.75
CA ILE A 177 10.34 1.50 -16.53
C ILE A 177 10.21 0.09 -15.96
N ASN A 178 8.99 -0.42 -15.77
CA ASN A 178 8.75 -1.74 -15.21
C ASN A 178 9.37 -2.84 -16.09
N THR A 179 9.18 -2.75 -17.41
CA THR A 179 9.73 -3.73 -18.37
C THR A 179 11.26 -3.69 -18.39
N LEU A 180 11.87 -2.49 -18.41
CA LEU A 180 13.32 -2.34 -18.39
C LEU A 180 13.93 -2.85 -17.09
N MET A 181 13.32 -2.55 -15.94
CA MET A 181 13.78 -3.01 -14.63
C MET A 181 13.60 -4.52 -14.43
N ALA A 182 12.53 -5.10 -15.00
CA ALA A 182 12.34 -6.55 -15.05
C ALA A 182 13.41 -7.22 -15.91
N MET A 183 13.66 -6.74 -17.14
CA MET A 183 14.70 -7.29 -18.02
C MET A 183 16.09 -7.18 -17.39
N LEU A 184 16.41 -6.03 -16.79
CA LEU A 184 17.66 -5.84 -16.05
C LEU A 184 17.75 -6.82 -14.88
N GLY A 185 16.70 -6.93 -14.05
CA GLY A 185 16.69 -7.83 -12.90
C GLY A 185 16.85 -9.30 -13.31
N ILE A 186 16.17 -9.75 -14.36
CA ILE A 186 16.32 -11.09 -14.93
C ILE A 186 17.76 -11.31 -15.43
N GLY A 187 18.32 -10.34 -16.16
CA GLY A 187 19.71 -10.38 -16.61
C GLY A 187 20.71 -10.45 -15.45
N LEU A 188 20.49 -9.70 -14.38
CA LEU A 188 21.31 -9.73 -13.16
C LEU A 188 21.21 -11.07 -12.43
N ILE A 189 20.02 -11.69 -12.39
CA ILE A 189 19.83 -13.03 -11.82
C ILE A 189 20.65 -14.06 -12.59
N PHE A 190 20.52 -14.10 -13.92
CA PHE A 190 21.28 -15.06 -14.74
C PHE A 190 22.78 -14.79 -14.74
N GLY A 191 23.20 -13.52 -14.82
CA GLY A 191 24.61 -13.15 -14.69
C GLY A 191 25.19 -13.49 -13.32
N SER A 192 24.38 -13.41 -12.26
CA SER A 192 24.77 -13.86 -10.92
C SER A 192 24.95 -15.37 -10.86
N PHE A 193 24.15 -16.15 -11.59
CA PHE A 193 24.34 -17.61 -11.67
C PHE A 193 25.68 -17.98 -12.31
N ASP A 194 26.09 -17.28 -13.36
CA ASP A 194 27.39 -17.51 -14.01
C ASP A 194 28.56 -17.20 -13.06
N ILE A 195 28.50 -16.07 -12.35
CA ILE A 195 29.52 -15.70 -11.36
C ILE A 195 29.56 -16.74 -10.23
N MET A 196 28.40 -17.13 -9.69
CA MET A 196 28.32 -18.11 -8.62
C MET A 196 28.83 -19.49 -9.05
N ALA A 197 28.51 -19.93 -10.27
CA ALA A 197 28.99 -21.20 -10.82
C ALA A 197 30.52 -21.19 -10.96
N SER A 198 31.10 -20.11 -11.47
CA SER A 198 32.55 -19.93 -11.59
C SER A 198 33.24 -19.87 -10.23
N ASP A 199 32.73 -19.07 -9.30
CA ASP A 199 33.39 -18.82 -8.00
C ASP A 199 33.32 -20.04 -7.05
N ASN A 200 32.29 -20.89 -7.20
CA ASN A 200 32.14 -22.11 -6.39
C ASN A 200 32.64 -23.38 -7.10
N GLU A 201 33.14 -23.27 -8.33
CA GLU A 201 33.56 -24.42 -9.17
C GLU A 201 32.42 -25.46 -9.37
N VAL A 202 31.18 -25.00 -9.48
CA VAL A 202 29.98 -25.84 -9.65
C VAL A 202 29.36 -25.63 -11.04
N THR A 203 28.69 -26.65 -11.58
CA THR A 203 27.96 -26.52 -12.85
C THR A 203 26.83 -25.49 -12.79
N TYR A 204 26.66 -24.71 -13.85
CA TYR A 204 25.57 -23.74 -13.99
C TYR A 204 24.18 -24.37 -13.75
N GLY A 205 23.95 -25.57 -14.29
CA GLY A 205 22.70 -26.30 -14.11
C GLY A 205 22.38 -26.62 -12.65
N ARG A 206 23.40 -26.82 -11.81
CA ARG A 206 23.21 -27.03 -10.36
C ARG A 206 22.76 -25.74 -9.67
N ILE A 207 23.35 -24.58 -10.00
CA ILE A 207 22.94 -23.28 -9.46
C ILE A 207 21.49 -22.98 -9.84
N VAL A 208 21.13 -23.19 -11.12
CA VAL A 208 19.75 -23.02 -11.60
C VAL A 208 18.78 -23.96 -10.89
N ALA A 209 19.12 -25.23 -10.72
CA ALA A 209 18.28 -26.17 -9.98
C ALA A 209 18.07 -25.73 -8.52
N GLN A 210 19.12 -25.25 -7.85
CA GLN A 210 19.02 -24.71 -6.50
C GLN A 210 18.15 -23.44 -6.44
N PHE A 211 18.26 -22.55 -7.43
CA PHE A 211 17.39 -21.38 -7.53
C PHE A 211 15.91 -21.78 -7.57
N PHE A 212 15.53 -22.75 -8.42
CA PHE A 212 14.13 -23.17 -8.52
C PHE A 212 13.62 -23.88 -7.26
N ILE A 213 14.47 -24.63 -6.55
CA ILE A 213 14.13 -25.18 -5.24
C ILE A 213 13.87 -24.05 -4.23
N ASN A 214 14.78 -23.07 -4.14
CA ASN A 214 14.63 -21.92 -3.26
C ASN A 214 13.36 -21.11 -3.60
N PHE A 215 13.10 -20.88 -4.89
CA PHE A 215 11.91 -20.20 -5.38
C PHE A 215 10.62 -20.94 -4.98
N GLY A 216 10.57 -22.27 -5.16
CA GLY A 216 9.44 -23.08 -4.73
C GLY A 216 9.21 -23.04 -3.22
N VAL A 217 10.28 -23.13 -2.41
CA VAL A 217 10.18 -23.01 -0.96
C VAL A 217 9.69 -21.63 -0.54
N GLN A 218 10.19 -20.56 -1.17
CA GLN A 218 9.80 -19.19 -0.85
C GLN A 218 8.32 -18.94 -1.16
N LEU A 219 7.83 -19.40 -2.32
CA LEU A 219 6.41 -19.31 -2.69
C LEU A 219 5.53 -20.07 -1.70
N LEU A 220 5.92 -21.30 -1.33
CA LEU A 220 5.20 -22.09 -0.33
C LEU A 220 5.17 -21.40 1.03
N SER A 221 6.31 -20.85 1.47
CA SER A 221 6.41 -20.12 2.74
C SER A 221 5.54 -18.88 2.78
N ILE A 222 5.47 -18.11 1.69
CA ILE A 222 4.57 -16.96 1.56
C ILE A 222 3.11 -17.43 1.62
N ALA A 223 2.73 -18.44 0.83
CA ALA A 223 1.35 -18.97 0.81
C ALA A 223 0.90 -19.49 2.19
N VAL A 224 1.76 -20.24 2.87
CA VAL A 224 1.50 -20.75 4.23
C VAL A 224 1.41 -19.58 5.22
N GLY A 225 2.31 -18.60 5.14
CA GLY A 225 2.27 -17.41 6.00
C GLY A 225 1.00 -16.58 5.84
N ILE A 226 0.53 -16.39 4.61
CA ILE A 226 -0.77 -15.76 4.30
C ILE A 226 -1.89 -16.55 4.99
N GLY A 227 -1.88 -17.88 4.81
CA GLY A 227 -2.87 -18.78 5.41
C GLY A 227 -2.93 -18.68 6.93
N PHE A 228 -1.77 -18.68 7.62
CA PHE A 228 -1.73 -18.52 9.08
C PHE A 228 -2.20 -17.15 9.55
N SER A 229 -1.93 -16.08 8.80
CA SER A 229 -2.35 -14.72 9.18
C SER A 229 -3.86 -14.53 9.01
N ILE A 230 -4.42 -15.07 7.93
CA ILE A 230 -5.88 -15.09 7.71
C ILE A 230 -6.56 -16.00 8.75
N LEU A 231 -5.98 -17.17 9.03
CA LEU A 231 -6.49 -18.06 10.08
C LEU A 231 -6.52 -17.34 11.43
N MET A 232 -5.50 -16.54 11.75
CA MET A 232 -5.49 -15.74 12.98
C MET A 232 -6.64 -14.72 13.00
N ALA A 233 -6.93 -14.03 11.90
CA ALA A 233 -8.09 -13.13 11.80
C ALA A 233 -9.43 -13.86 12.00
N VAL A 234 -9.55 -15.09 11.50
CA VAL A 234 -10.74 -15.93 11.72
C VAL A 234 -10.85 -16.35 13.19
N ILE A 235 -9.74 -16.74 13.83
CA ILE A 235 -9.70 -17.12 15.25
C ILE A 235 -10.09 -15.93 16.13
N MET A 236 -9.53 -14.75 15.88
CA MET A 236 -9.85 -13.54 16.66
C MET A 236 -11.34 -13.20 16.58
N ASN A 237 -11.91 -13.26 15.38
CA ASN A 237 -13.35 -13.04 15.20
C ASN A 237 -14.20 -14.10 15.92
N ALA A 238 -13.86 -15.39 15.76
CA ALA A 238 -14.59 -16.48 16.40
C ALA A 238 -14.50 -16.46 17.94
N ALA A 239 -13.39 -15.97 18.49
CA ALA A 239 -13.17 -15.81 19.92
C ALA A 239 -13.79 -14.53 20.51
N GLY A 240 -14.44 -13.69 19.69
CA GLY A 240 -15.00 -12.39 20.12
C GLY A 240 -13.94 -11.31 20.37
N GLY A 241 -12.70 -11.51 19.90
CA GLY A 241 -11.58 -10.56 19.99
C GLY A 241 -11.37 -9.72 18.73
N ALA A 242 -12.37 -9.67 17.83
CA ALA A 242 -12.32 -8.84 16.62
C ALA A 242 -12.00 -7.39 16.97
N MET A 243 -11.25 -6.72 16.10
CA MET A 243 -10.83 -5.32 16.26
C MET A 243 -10.02 -5.04 17.54
N SER A 244 -9.38 -6.04 18.15
CA SER A 244 -8.54 -5.81 19.34
C SER A 244 -7.40 -4.80 19.11
N TRP A 245 -6.99 -4.66 17.85
CA TRP A 245 -6.00 -3.69 17.36
C TRP A 245 -6.56 -2.28 17.09
N PHE A 246 -7.87 -2.04 17.23
CA PHE A 246 -8.51 -0.79 16.83
C PHE A 246 -7.97 0.42 17.58
N THR A 247 -7.81 0.32 18.92
CA THR A 247 -7.09 1.35 19.69
C THR A 247 -5.60 1.08 19.69
N GLU A 248 -5.21 -0.17 19.92
CA GLU A 248 -3.83 -0.59 20.13
C GLU A 248 -3.22 -1.13 18.82
N VAL A 249 -2.94 -0.21 17.89
CA VAL A 249 -2.53 -0.51 16.49
C VAL A 249 -1.30 -1.44 16.40
N TRP A 250 -0.41 -1.41 17.39
CA TRP A 250 0.77 -2.28 17.43
C TRP A 250 0.40 -3.78 17.48
N LEU A 251 -0.79 -4.14 17.98
CA LEU A 251 -1.28 -5.51 17.99
C LEU A 251 -1.40 -6.11 16.59
N ILE A 252 -1.59 -5.32 15.53
CA ILE A 252 -1.58 -5.79 14.13
C ILE A 252 -0.28 -6.51 13.81
N SER A 253 0.85 -5.94 14.26
CA SER A 253 2.17 -6.51 14.01
C SER A 253 2.30 -7.88 14.68
N GLY A 254 1.83 -7.97 15.93
CA GLY A 254 1.81 -9.22 16.67
C GLY A 254 0.88 -10.25 16.04
N LEU A 255 -0.41 -9.93 15.97
CA LEU A 255 -1.47 -10.86 15.58
C LEU A 255 -1.32 -11.33 14.12
N TYR A 256 -1.01 -10.44 13.18
CA TYR A 256 -1.06 -10.79 11.75
C TYR A 256 0.30 -10.77 11.06
N MET A 257 1.26 -9.91 11.43
CA MET A 257 2.58 -9.93 10.78
C MET A 257 3.49 -11.04 11.32
N CYS A 258 3.48 -11.33 12.62
CA CYS A 258 4.32 -12.39 13.18
C CYS A 258 4.08 -13.78 12.58
N PRO A 259 2.84 -14.31 12.48
CA PRO A 259 2.62 -15.61 11.85
C PRO A 259 3.13 -15.64 10.41
N PHE A 260 2.91 -14.57 9.64
CA PHE A 260 3.48 -14.43 8.29
C PHE A 260 5.02 -14.48 8.29
N ILE A 261 5.67 -13.67 9.12
CA ILE A 261 7.13 -13.57 9.22
C ILE A 261 7.73 -14.91 9.67
N ILE A 262 7.13 -15.61 10.63
CA ILE A 262 7.58 -16.93 11.08
C ILE A 262 7.63 -17.89 9.89
N CYS A 263 6.55 -17.99 9.11
CA CYS A 263 6.49 -18.90 7.96
C CYS A 263 7.48 -18.53 6.85
N THR A 264 7.64 -17.24 6.55
CA THR A 264 8.57 -16.75 5.52
C THR A 264 10.05 -16.92 5.89
N VAL A 265 10.40 -16.97 7.18
CA VAL A 265 11.76 -17.28 7.65
C VAL A 265 11.96 -18.79 7.79
N LEU A 266 10.95 -19.54 8.24
CA LEU A 266 11.07 -20.95 8.57
C LEU A 266 11.43 -21.80 7.35
N GLY A 267 10.79 -21.60 6.20
CA GLY A 267 11.10 -22.37 4.98
C GLY A 267 12.57 -22.27 4.56
N PRO A 268 13.12 -21.06 4.35
CA PRO A 268 14.53 -20.88 4.04
C PRO A 268 15.49 -21.48 5.08
N VAL A 269 15.21 -21.30 6.38
CA VAL A 269 16.02 -21.87 7.46
C VAL A 269 15.99 -23.39 7.44
N LEU A 270 14.82 -24.01 7.32
CA LEU A 270 14.68 -25.46 7.25
C LEU A 270 15.39 -26.04 6.02
N LEU A 271 15.26 -25.40 4.85
CA LEU A 271 15.97 -25.83 3.65
C LEU A 271 17.49 -25.74 3.87
N ILE A 272 17.99 -24.65 4.45
CA ILE A 272 19.42 -24.48 4.72
C ILE A 272 19.96 -25.54 5.67
N MET A 273 19.21 -25.86 6.73
CA MET A 273 19.60 -26.81 7.77
C MET A 273 19.54 -28.27 7.33
N PHE A 274 18.46 -28.66 6.65
CA PHE A 274 18.18 -30.08 6.38
C PHE A 274 18.57 -30.52 4.99
N TYR A 275 18.51 -29.62 4.00
CA TYR A 275 18.95 -29.94 2.65
C TYR A 275 20.43 -29.59 2.50
N LYS A 276 21.29 -30.60 2.70
CA LYS A 276 22.74 -30.47 2.55
C LYS A 276 23.12 -30.47 1.07
N VAL A 277 23.81 -29.41 0.66
CA VAL A 277 24.41 -29.29 -0.66
C VAL A 277 25.91 -29.17 -0.42
N GLU A 278 26.65 -30.25 -0.69
CA GLU A 278 28.09 -30.34 -0.35
C GLU A 278 28.93 -29.34 -1.16
N ASP A 279 28.55 -29.10 -2.40
CA ASP A 279 29.36 -28.31 -3.35
C ASP A 279 28.99 -26.82 -3.38
N VAL A 280 27.93 -26.38 -2.68
CA VAL A 280 27.45 -24.98 -2.77
C VAL A 280 27.57 -24.30 -1.42
N LEU A 281 28.40 -23.25 -1.36
CA LEU A 281 28.65 -22.47 -0.14
C LEU A 281 27.35 -21.87 0.42
N LEU A 282 27.26 -21.76 1.74
CA LEU A 282 26.11 -21.17 2.45
C LEU A 282 25.79 -19.75 1.93
N GLN A 283 26.81 -18.93 1.68
CA GLN A 283 26.66 -17.60 1.10
C GLN A 283 25.90 -17.63 -0.24
N THR A 284 26.31 -18.52 -1.15
CA THR A 284 25.67 -18.71 -2.46
C THR A 284 24.22 -19.13 -2.30
N ARG A 285 23.93 -20.06 -1.38
CA ARG A 285 22.55 -20.51 -1.11
C ARG A 285 21.64 -19.37 -0.64
N ILE A 286 22.15 -18.47 0.21
CA ILE A 286 21.39 -17.31 0.70
C ILE A 286 21.20 -16.26 -0.40
N MET A 287 22.24 -15.98 -1.19
CA MET A 287 22.10 -15.08 -2.34
C MET A 287 21.06 -15.60 -3.34
N LEU A 288 20.99 -16.92 -3.55
CA LEU A 288 19.94 -17.52 -4.38
C LEU A 288 18.53 -17.32 -3.81
N PHE A 289 18.35 -17.31 -2.48
CA PHE A 289 17.06 -16.93 -1.88
C PHE A 289 16.71 -15.47 -2.13
N LEU A 290 17.69 -14.56 -2.03
CA LEU A 290 17.47 -13.14 -2.33
C LEU A 290 17.09 -12.94 -3.81
N MET A 291 17.75 -13.65 -4.73
CA MET A 291 17.40 -13.64 -6.15
C MET A 291 16.03 -14.25 -6.43
N ALA A 292 15.66 -15.32 -5.72
CA ALA A 292 14.32 -15.90 -5.81
C ALA A 292 13.25 -14.90 -5.36
N GLN A 293 13.51 -14.17 -4.28
CA GLN A 293 12.62 -13.12 -3.81
C GLN A 293 12.48 -11.96 -4.82
N GLN A 294 13.60 -11.54 -5.41
CA GLN A 294 13.58 -10.54 -6.49
C GLN A 294 12.75 -11.03 -7.68
N MET A 295 12.87 -12.30 -8.07
CA MET A 295 12.06 -12.89 -9.15
C MET A 295 10.56 -12.83 -8.83
N ILE A 296 10.16 -13.12 -7.58
CA ILE A 296 8.76 -13.01 -7.16
C ILE A 296 8.24 -11.58 -7.37
N PHE A 297 9.00 -10.57 -6.94
CA PHE A 297 8.60 -9.17 -7.13
C PHE A 297 8.59 -8.73 -8.60
N ILE A 298 9.53 -9.21 -9.42
CA ILE A 298 9.51 -8.98 -10.87
C ILE A 298 8.24 -9.57 -11.48
N VAL A 299 7.87 -10.80 -11.12
CA VAL A 299 6.65 -11.45 -11.63
C VAL A 299 5.41 -10.67 -11.22
N ILE A 300 5.27 -10.28 -9.94
CA ILE A 300 4.12 -9.49 -9.47
C ILE A 300 4.04 -8.16 -10.22
N MET A 301 5.15 -7.43 -10.31
CA MET A 301 5.22 -6.16 -11.02
C MET A 301 4.81 -6.29 -12.49
N MET A 302 5.28 -7.32 -13.19
CA MET A 302 4.96 -7.55 -14.60
C MET A 302 3.53 -8.02 -14.81
N VAL A 303 2.97 -8.84 -13.91
CA VAL A 303 1.55 -9.22 -13.94
C VAL A 303 0.68 -7.99 -13.78
N MET A 304 0.95 -7.15 -12.77
CA MET A 304 0.22 -5.89 -12.57
C MET A 304 0.35 -4.94 -13.75
N THR A 305 1.55 -4.80 -14.31
CA THR A 305 1.80 -3.97 -15.51
C THR A 305 1.01 -4.51 -16.70
N GLY A 306 0.96 -5.83 -16.91
CA GLY A 306 0.19 -6.46 -17.98
C GLY A 306 -1.33 -6.35 -17.80
N MET A 307 -1.79 -6.16 -16.57
CA MET A 307 -3.19 -5.86 -16.23
C MET A 307 -3.51 -4.36 -16.27
N GLU A 308 -2.56 -3.51 -16.70
CA GLU A 308 -2.67 -2.05 -16.69
C GLU A 308 -2.96 -1.45 -15.30
N ILE A 309 -2.45 -2.09 -14.24
CA ILE A 309 -2.53 -1.61 -12.86
C ILE A 309 -1.33 -0.70 -12.60
N ARG A 310 -1.60 0.59 -12.38
CA ARG A 310 -0.64 1.67 -12.18
C ARG A 310 0.08 1.55 -10.85
N SER A 311 -0.55 1.03 -9.81
CA SER A 311 0.10 0.75 -8.51
C SER A 311 1.22 -0.30 -8.58
N ALA A 312 1.51 -0.88 -9.76
CA ALA A 312 2.72 -1.66 -10.01
C ALA A 312 4.02 -0.93 -9.64
N TYR A 313 4.03 0.41 -9.60
CA TYR A 313 5.18 1.21 -9.17
C TYR A 313 5.67 0.85 -7.75
N ILE A 314 4.77 0.37 -6.88
CA ILE A 314 5.09 -0.07 -5.51
C ILE A 314 6.15 -1.18 -5.56
N PHE A 315 6.00 -2.12 -6.51
CA PHE A 315 6.95 -3.21 -6.73
C PHE A 315 8.16 -2.77 -7.54
N ALA A 316 8.01 -1.78 -8.43
CA ALA A 316 9.14 -1.19 -9.15
C ALA A 316 10.19 -0.60 -8.21
N ILE A 317 9.78 0.08 -7.14
CA ILE A 317 10.70 0.61 -6.11
C ILE A 317 11.58 -0.52 -5.56
N VAL A 318 10.98 -1.63 -5.14
CA VAL A 318 11.73 -2.81 -4.66
C VAL A 318 12.73 -3.30 -5.71
N VAL A 319 12.26 -3.51 -6.93
CA VAL A 319 13.05 -4.10 -8.01
C VAL A 319 14.23 -3.21 -8.36
N ILE A 320 14.03 -1.88 -8.44
CA ILE A 320 15.08 -0.89 -8.74
C ILE A 320 16.19 -0.94 -7.70
N PHE A 321 15.84 -0.85 -6.40
CA PHE A 321 16.83 -0.81 -5.33
C PHE A 321 17.58 -2.13 -5.16
N PHE A 322 16.90 -3.26 -5.38
CA PHE A 322 17.55 -4.57 -5.37
C PHE A 322 18.47 -4.76 -6.59
N ASN A 323 18.06 -4.31 -7.77
CA ASN A 323 18.92 -4.32 -8.96
C ASN A 323 20.19 -3.48 -8.71
N ALA A 324 20.05 -2.30 -8.11
CA ALA A 324 21.19 -1.43 -7.78
C ALA A 324 22.17 -2.09 -6.79
N SER A 325 21.68 -2.69 -5.70
CA SER A 325 22.55 -3.39 -4.74
C SER A 325 23.22 -4.62 -5.35
N THR A 326 22.53 -5.33 -6.25
CA THR A 326 23.07 -6.48 -6.97
C THR A 326 24.19 -6.07 -7.93
N ILE A 327 24.01 -4.99 -8.70
CA ILE A 327 25.04 -4.46 -9.61
C ILE A 327 26.32 -4.13 -8.82
N VAL A 328 26.21 -3.43 -7.70
CA VAL A 328 27.36 -3.09 -6.86
C VAL A 328 28.05 -4.36 -6.35
N ASN A 329 27.29 -5.34 -5.89
CA ASN A 329 27.85 -6.62 -5.42
C ASN A 329 28.55 -7.41 -6.54
N MET A 330 28.01 -7.42 -7.76
CA MET A 330 28.62 -8.08 -8.93
C MET A 330 29.92 -7.40 -9.38
N ILE A 331 30.01 -6.07 -9.25
CA ILE A 331 31.22 -5.30 -9.59
C ILE A 331 32.32 -5.52 -8.54
N VAL A 332 31.98 -5.40 -7.26
CA VAL A 332 32.99 -5.42 -6.18
C VAL A 332 33.46 -6.84 -5.84
N ARG A 333 32.61 -7.85 -6.02
CA ARG A 333 32.91 -9.28 -5.76
C ARG A 333 33.54 -9.52 -4.39
N PHE A 334 32.82 -9.18 -3.33
CA PHE A 334 33.28 -9.35 -1.96
C PHE A 334 33.62 -10.82 -1.64
N LYS A 335 34.84 -11.07 -1.14
CA LYS A 335 35.33 -12.41 -0.76
C LYS A 335 34.72 -13.00 0.52
N GLN A 336 34.06 -12.17 1.33
CA GLN A 336 33.41 -12.57 2.58
C GLN A 336 31.98 -11.99 2.61
N PHE A 337 31.27 -12.14 3.73
CA PHE A 337 29.91 -11.65 3.94
C PHE A 337 29.69 -10.13 3.83
N HIS A 338 30.69 -9.33 3.42
CA HIS A 338 30.59 -7.88 3.26
C HIS A 338 29.54 -7.44 2.23
N TRP A 339 29.19 -8.29 1.26
CA TRP A 339 28.08 -8.05 0.32
C TRP A 339 26.75 -7.76 1.03
N ILE A 340 26.59 -8.25 2.26
CA ILE A 340 25.39 -8.02 3.08
C ILE A 340 25.21 -6.54 3.38
N TYR A 341 26.29 -5.78 3.58
CA TYR A 341 26.20 -4.37 3.90
C TYR A 341 25.67 -3.57 2.71
N VAL A 342 26.13 -3.90 1.50
CA VAL A 342 25.61 -3.30 0.25
C VAL A 342 24.14 -3.63 0.07
N HIS A 343 23.75 -4.88 0.33
CA HIS A 343 22.35 -5.29 0.27
C HIS A 343 21.49 -4.51 1.29
N LEU A 344 21.90 -4.49 2.57
CA LEU A 344 21.18 -3.80 3.64
C LEU A 344 21.06 -2.29 3.38
N ILE A 345 22.12 -1.64 2.89
CA ILE A 345 22.07 -0.23 2.48
C ILE A 345 21.05 -0.01 1.36
N GLY A 346 21.04 -0.91 0.36
CA GLY A 346 20.06 -0.88 -0.73
C GLY A 346 18.61 -1.01 -0.26
N GLN A 347 18.36 -1.64 0.90
CA GLN A 347 17.01 -1.80 1.45
C GLN A 347 16.53 -0.61 2.29
N ILE A 348 17.40 0.35 2.66
CA ILE A 348 17.02 1.47 3.56
C ILE A 348 15.87 2.28 2.95
N ILE A 349 15.98 2.67 1.68
CA ILE A 349 14.98 3.50 1.01
C ILE A 349 13.66 2.74 0.80
N PRO A 350 13.65 1.51 0.25
CA PRO A 350 12.44 0.69 0.19
C PRO A 350 11.75 0.53 1.55
N ILE A 351 12.48 0.15 2.60
CA ILE A 351 11.90 -0.03 3.94
C ILE A 351 11.31 1.28 4.45
N ALA A 352 11.99 2.42 4.27
CA ALA A 352 11.46 3.72 4.66
C ALA A 352 10.17 4.04 3.90
N TYR A 353 10.14 3.79 2.58
CA TYR A 353 8.96 4.04 1.74
C TYR A 353 7.77 3.18 2.20
N PHE A 354 7.97 1.87 2.38
CA PHE A 354 6.90 0.98 2.85
C PHE A 354 6.47 1.23 4.28
N SER A 355 7.34 1.79 5.13
CA SER A 355 6.97 2.24 6.47
C SER A 355 6.10 3.49 6.43
N SER A 356 6.39 4.45 5.54
CA SER A 356 5.51 5.61 5.33
C SER A 356 4.17 5.19 4.73
N PHE A 357 4.22 4.32 3.73
CA PHE A 357 3.03 3.77 3.07
C PHE A 357 2.14 2.98 4.04
N SER A 358 2.72 2.18 4.93
CA SER A 358 1.95 1.43 5.94
C SER A 358 1.23 2.35 6.90
N LEU A 359 1.84 3.47 7.31
CA LEU A 359 1.18 4.48 8.13
C LEU A 359 -0.06 5.04 7.44
N THR A 360 0.03 5.42 6.15
CA THR A 360 -1.12 5.92 5.39
C THR A 360 -2.24 4.88 5.25
N VAL A 361 -1.88 3.63 4.92
CA VAL A 361 -2.87 2.54 4.80
C VAL A 361 -3.55 2.28 6.13
N PHE A 362 -2.80 2.07 7.22
CA PHE A 362 -3.38 1.75 8.51
C PHE A 362 -4.12 2.94 9.14
N SER A 363 -3.62 4.18 9.02
CA SER A 363 -4.32 5.36 9.55
C SER A 363 -5.67 5.58 8.89
N THR A 364 -5.80 5.19 7.61
CA THR A 364 -7.02 5.33 6.83
C THR A 364 -7.98 4.16 7.10
N PHE A 365 -7.50 2.92 6.97
CA PHE A 365 -8.38 1.75 6.97
C PHE A 365 -8.74 1.22 8.36
N ILE A 366 -7.93 1.48 9.40
CA ILE A 366 -8.28 1.07 10.77
C ILE A 366 -9.58 1.73 11.23
N PRO A 367 -9.71 3.08 11.20
CA PRO A 367 -10.97 3.70 11.60
C PRO A 367 -12.16 3.36 10.68
N MET A 368 -11.90 3.10 9.40
CA MET A 368 -12.95 2.67 8.46
C MET A 368 -13.55 1.31 8.82
N GLN A 369 -12.82 0.42 9.50
CA GLN A 369 -13.38 -0.87 9.90
C GLN A 369 -14.54 -0.74 10.90
N ASN A 370 -14.59 0.35 11.67
CA ASN A 370 -15.70 0.64 12.58
C ASN A 370 -16.94 1.23 11.87
N ARG A 371 -16.94 1.26 10.53
CA ARG A 371 -18.07 1.64 9.67
C ARG A 371 -18.73 0.42 9.02
N GLY A 372 -18.13 -0.76 9.15
CA GLY A 372 -18.58 -1.98 8.48
C GLY A 372 -19.86 -2.57 9.10
N ASN A 373 -20.50 -3.45 8.34
CA ASN A 373 -21.69 -4.18 8.79
C ASN A 373 -21.35 -5.17 9.91
N ALA A 374 -22.31 -5.44 10.80
CA ALA A 374 -22.14 -6.35 11.93
C ALA A 374 -21.77 -7.80 11.53
N GLU A 375 -22.03 -8.21 10.29
CA GLU A 375 -21.71 -9.53 9.76
C GLU A 375 -20.29 -9.60 9.13
N SER A 376 -19.64 -8.46 8.93
CA SER A 376 -18.30 -8.40 8.34
C SER A 376 -17.22 -8.75 9.36
N ASN A 377 -16.14 -9.41 8.92
CA ASN A 377 -14.96 -9.63 9.74
C ASN A 377 -13.88 -8.58 9.40
N PRO A 378 -13.77 -7.49 10.17
CA PRO A 378 -12.83 -6.40 9.90
C PRO A 378 -11.36 -6.84 9.98
N ASP A 379 -11.07 -7.90 10.75
CA ASP A 379 -9.72 -8.41 10.92
C ASP A 379 -9.16 -9.00 9.61
N MET A 380 -10.00 -9.47 8.69
CA MET A 380 -9.55 -10.06 7.43
C MET A 380 -8.82 -9.05 6.55
N LEU A 381 -9.37 -7.85 6.38
CA LEU A 381 -8.78 -6.81 5.55
C LEU A 381 -7.47 -6.30 6.18
N ILE A 382 -7.47 -6.08 7.49
CA ILE A 382 -6.27 -5.64 8.23
C ILE A 382 -5.18 -6.70 8.19
N ALA A 383 -5.52 -8.00 8.30
CA ALA A 383 -4.56 -9.08 8.16
C ALA A 383 -3.96 -9.11 6.74
N LEU A 384 -4.75 -8.88 5.69
CA LEU A 384 -4.25 -8.81 4.31
C LEU A 384 -3.27 -7.65 4.13
N PHE A 385 -3.60 -6.44 4.61
CA PHE A 385 -2.68 -5.30 4.58
C PHE A 385 -1.40 -5.58 5.38
N ALA A 386 -1.53 -6.18 6.56
CA ALA A 386 -0.40 -6.56 7.40
C ALA A 386 0.54 -7.54 6.69
N VAL A 387 -0.01 -8.53 5.98
CA VAL A 387 0.75 -9.48 5.16
C VAL A 387 1.48 -8.77 4.02
N VAL A 388 0.79 -7.90 3.26
CA VAL A 388 1.42 -7.18 2.12
C VAL A 388 2.55 -6.29 2.62
N ILE A 389 2.32 -5.53 3.69
CA ILE A 389 3.35 -4.66 4.31
C ILE A 389 4.49 -5.50 4.89
N GLY A 390 4.17 -6.62 5.56
CA GLY A 390 5.16 -7.58 6.05
C GLY A 390 6.02 -8.15 4.91
N LEU A 391 5.41 -8.47 3.77
CA LEU A 391 6.11 -8.93 2.56
C LEU A 391 7.03 -7.83 2.01
N MET A 392 6.59 -6.58 1.95
CA MET A 392 7.43 -5.48 1.43
C MET A 392 8.61 -5.15 2.35
N ILE A 393 8.43 -5.20 3.67
CA ILE A 393 9.46 -4.77 4.63
C ILE A 393 10.45 -5.89 4.94
N THR A 394 9.98 -7.14 5.10
CA THR A 394 10.80 -8.18 5.74
C THR A 394 11.44 -9.17 4.76
N THR A 395 10.96 -9.29 3.53
CA THR A 395 11.27 -10.50 2.73
C THR A 395 12.70 -10.54 2.19
N PHE A 396 13.38 -9.41 2.03
CA PHE A 396 14.81 -9.39 1.73
C PHE A 396 15.71 -9.55 2.96
N LEU A 397 15.12 -9.56 4.16
CA LEU A 397 15.81 -9.78 5.43
C LEU A 397 15.62 -11.23 5.91
N THR A 398 14.54 -11.90 5.52
CA THR A 398 14.21 -13.25 6.01
C THR A 398 15.29 -14.30 5.71
N PRO A 399 15.93 -14.35 4.52
CA PRO A 399 16.96 -15.37 4.27
C PRO A 399 18.24 -15.13 5.08
N LEU A 400 18.46 -13.90 5.55
CA LEU A 400 19.65 -13.54 6.34
C LEU A 400 19.61 -14.16 7.75
N VAL A 401 18.42 -14.53 8.26
CA VAL A 401 18.28 -15.22 9.55
C VAL A 401 19.02 -16.57 9.52
N ALA A 402 19.10 -17.23 8.37
CA ALA A 402 19.84 -18.48 8.23
C ALA A 402 21.37 -18.32 8.37
N MET A 403 21.90 -17.09 8.32
CA MET A 403 23.31 -16.78 8.61
C MET A 403 23.60 -16.69 10.10
N MET A 404 22.58 -16.56 10.94
CA MET A 404 22.77 -16.45 12.38
C MET A 404 23.33 -17.76 12.94
N ARG A 405 24.22 -17.67 13.92
CA ARG A 405 24.74 -18.85 14.64
C ARG A 405 23.64 -19.66 15.32
N LYS A 406 22.55 -19.00 15.73
CA LYS A 406 21.41 -19.60 16.44
C LYS A 406 20.09 -19.03 15.87
N PRO A 407 19.63 -19.49 14.69
CA PRO A 407 18.43 -18.95 14.04
C PRO A 407 17.16 -19.14 14.90
N PHE A 408 17.10 -20.19 15.74
CA PHE A 408 15.96 -20.41 16.64
C PHE A 408 15.79 -19.36 17.74
N VAL A 409 16.82 -18.57 18.05
CA VAL A 409 16.68 -17.43 18.97
C VAL A 409 15.78 -16.35 18.35
N TYR A 410 15.90 -16.11 17.03
CA TYR A 410 15.01 -15.20 16.31
C TYR A 410 13.56 -15.67 16.40
N PHE A 411 13.30 -16.96 16.14
CA PHE A 411 11.96 -17.54 16.30
C PHE A 411 11.43 -17.39 17.72
N GLY A 412 12.28 -17.61 18.74
CA GLY A 412 11.91 -17.39 20.13
C GLY A 412 11.41 -15.98 20.41
N PHE A 413 12.10 -14.95 19.89
CA PHE A 413 11.66 -13.55 20.01
C PHE A 413 10.33 -13.28 19.30
N VAL A 414 10.20 -13.72 18.04
CA VAL A 414 8.98 -13.47 17.24
C VAL A 414 7.78 -14.22 17.83
N VAL A 415 7.95 -15.48 18.25
CA VAL A 415 6.90 -16.27 18.91
C VAL A 415 6.54 -15.69 20.27
N ALA A 416 7.50 -15.21 21.05
CA ALA A 416 7.21 -14.54 22.32
C ALA A 416 6.39 -13.28 22.10
N PHE A 417 6.76 -12.43 21.13
CA PHE A 417 5.99 -11.23 20.80
C PHE A 417 4.59 -11.55 20.26
N TRP A 418 4.47 -12.59 19.42
CA TRP A 418 3.17 -13.09 18.94
C TRP A 418 2.29 -13.56 20.10
N ALA A 419 2.82 -14.40 21.01
CA ALA A 419 2.10 -14.89 22.18
C ALA A 419 1.69 -13.76 23.13
N ILE A 420 2.59 -12.79 23.38
CA ILE A 420 2.26 -11.59 24.17
C ILE A 420 1.11 -10.82 23.53
N SER A 421 1.13 -10.64 22.22
CA SER A 421 0.08 -9.90 21.50
C SER A 421 -1.28 -10.61 21.59
N ILE A 422 -1.28 -11.96 21.50
CA ILE A 422 -2.49 -12.76 21.73
C ILE A 422 -3.01 -12.56 23.15
N ILE A 423 -2.14 -12.68 24.15
CA ILE A 423 -2.52 -12.51 25.56
C ILE A 423 -3.10 -11.11 25.79
N VAL A 424 -2.42 -10.06 25.32
CA VAL A 424 -2.87 -8.66 25.47
C VAL A 424 -4.20 -8.44 24.77
N SER A 425 -4.39 -9.00 23.57
CA SER A 425 -5.66 -8.89 22.82
C SER A 425 -6.86 -9.48 23.56
N ALA A 426 -6.64 -10.44 24.46
CA ALA A 426 -7.68 -11.05 25.30
C ALA A 426 -7.91 -10.32 26.64
N THR A 427 -7.16 -9.24 26.92
CA THR A 427 -7.35 -8.41 28.13
C THR A 427 -8.18 -7.17 27.83
N SER A 428 -8.48 -6.36 28.86
CA SER A 428 -9.12 -5.06 28.70
C SER A 428 -8.33 -4.09 27.81
N VAL A 429 -7.01 -4.28 27.67
CA VAL A 429 -6.17 -3.51 26.74
C VAL A 429 -6.60 -3.78 25.30
N GLY A 430 -6.88 -5.04 24.96
CA GLY A 430 -7.39 -5.46 23.67
C GLY A 430 -8.85 -5.12 23.41
N PHE A 431 -9.56 -4.47 24.34
CA PHE A 431 -10.90 -3.97 24.03
C PHE A 431 -10.81 -2.90 22.93
N PRO A 432 -11.61 -2.98 21.85
CA PRO A 432 -11.42 -2.11 20.68
C PRO A 432 -11.57 -0.62 20.98
N TYR A 433 -12.49 -0.22 21.86
CA TYR A 433 -12.94 1.17 21.96
C TYR A 433 -12.47 1.91 23.22
N ARG A 434 -12.35 3.23 23.13
CA ARG A 434 -12.12 4.16 24.24
C ARG A 434 -13.02 5.39 24.04
N ALA A 435 -13.68 5.84 25.10
CA ALA A 435 -14.73 6.86 25.00
C ALA A 435 -14.29 8.17 24.32
N GLU A 436 -13.04 8.61 24.53
CA GLU A 436 -12.55 9.92 24.06
C GLU A 436 -11.63 9.84 22.83
N THR A 437 -10.97 8.70 22.59
CA THR A 437 -9.94 8.58 21.54
C THR A 437 -10.35 7.66 20.38
N SER A 438 -11.17 6.65 20.66
CA SER A 438 -11.57 5.62 19.69
C SER A 438 -12.99 5.15 20.01
N PRO A 439 -13.99 6.04 19.91
CA PRO A 439 -15.36 5.75 20.34
C PRO A 439 -16.01 4.65 19.49
N GLN A 440 -16.91 3.90 20.13
CA GLN A 440 -17.80 2.98 19.44
C GLN A 440 -18.86 3.76 18.66
N ARG A 441 -19.19 3.30 17.45
CA ARG A 441 -20.25 3.88 16.62
C ARG A 441 -21.53 3.06 16.72
N TYR A 442 -22.67 3.74 16.68
CA TYR A 442 -23.99 3.13 16.67
C TYR A 442 -24.79 3.68 15.49
N TYR A 443 -25.32 2.79 14.66
CA TYR A 443 -26.31 3.16 13.65
C TYR A 443 -27.70 3.14 14.28
N VAL A 444 -28.36 4.30 14.33
CA VAL A 444 -29.74 4.42 14.81
C VAL A 444 -30.64 4.71 13.63
N PHE A 445 -31.36 3.69 13.15
CA PHE A 445 -32.38 3.86 12.11
C PHE A 445 -33.68 4.38 12.74
N VAL A 446 -34.00 5.65 12.50
CA VAL A 446 -35.28 6.22 12.90
C VAL A 446 -36.27 6.05 11.75
N SER A 447 -37.06 4.97 11.77
CA SER A 447 -38.23 4.88 10.91
C SER A 447 -39.35 5.73 11.51
N MET A 448 -39.51 6.96 11.03
CA MET A 448 -40.78 7.65 11.22
C MET A 448 -41.83 6.93 10.37
N LEU A 449 -42.56 6.00 10.99
CA LEU A 449 -43.84 5.54 10.47
C LEU A 449 -44.71 6.80 10.35
N ALA A 450 -44.89 7.29 9.13
CA ALA A 450 -45.90 8.29 8.82
C ALA A 450 -47.26 7.64 9.12
N THR A 451 -47.80 7.92 10.31
CA THR A 451 -49.18 7.61 10.69
C THR A 451 -50.13 8.64 10.13
#